data_AF-A0A3A9ZHF5-F1
#
_entry.id   AF-A0A3A9ZHF5-F1
#
_cell.length_a   1.000
_cell.length_b   1.000
_cell.length_c   1.000
_cell.angle_alpha   90.00
_cell.angle_beta   90.00
_cell.angle_gamma   90.00
#
_symmetry.space_group_name_H-M   'P 1'
#
loop_
_entity.id
_entity.type
_entity.pdbx_description
1 polymer ?
#
loop_
_entity_poly.entity_id
_entity_poly.type
_entity_poly.pdbx_seq_one_letter_code
_entity_poly.pdbx_strand_id
1 'polypeptide(L)'
;MRPDEFLRALAQLPPTLHDQAFDLRRYTRDTGCGDCHRVGDAVRLALTAAHYDEFTSATDLLDSAELLAAEHTEHAGRIGPARQGSGCGPRPDRRQRSRGRVVRWAGTSAPLVAATDASWKGRAGGIAYVVSDGHYGLRGRGTGRLDPTGASRVLVDELRAVEFLLTAYDEMPVGTTVLLDSLSALRYLHRWQAGETGAMPPGYSLRQRRWSDQPTLVRLAGQVAHRPDLVFAHVKGHSGHALNEAADGLSHMARRRREESFDLRPRAHALVEAFLRDWHAAPTC
;
A
#
# COMPACT_ATOMS: atom_id res chain seq x y z
N MET A 1 -23.94 0.95 5.80
CA MET A 1 -23.71 -0.33 5.09
C MET A 1 -22.24 -0.68 5.18
N ARG A 2 -21.90 -1.93 5.48
CA ARG A 2 -20.49 -2.35 5.54
C ARG A 2 -19.94 -2.50 4.10
N PRO A 3 -18.64 -2.25 3.85
CA PRO A 3 -18.09 -2.34 2.49
C PRO A 3 -18.27 -3.72 1.81
N ASP A 4 -18.25 -4.80 2.58
CA ASP A 4 -18.45 -6.17 2.08
C ASP A 4 -19.91 -6.52 1.79
N GLU A 5 -20.84 -5.84 2.46
CA GLU A 5 -22.28 -5.89 2.20
C GLU A 5 -22.61 -5.11 0.92
N PHE A 6 -22.00 -3.92 0.77
CA PHE A 6 -22.10 -3.11 -0.43
C PHE A 6 -21.60 -3.84 -1.68
N LEU A 7 -20.41 -4.45 -1.64
CA LEU A 7 -19.86 -5.18 -2.79
C LEU A 7 -20.68 -6.42 -3.16
N ARG A 8 -21.29 -7.09 -2.17
CA ARG A 8 -22.18 -8.23 -2.43
C ARG A 8 -23.49 -7.81 -3.09
N ALA A 9 -24.06 -6.68 -2.68
CA ALA A 9 -25.24 -6.12 -3.31
C ALA A 9 -24.94 -5.55 -4.71
N LEU A 10 -23.75 -4.94 -4.89
CA LEU A 10 -23.31 -4.41 -6.17
C LEU A 10 -23.20 -5.49 -7.25
N ALA A 11 -22.77 -6.71 -6.87
CA ALA A 11 -22.66 -7.85 -7.79
C ALA A 11 -24.02 -8.38 -8.30
N GLN A 12 -25.14 -7.89 -7.75
CA GLN A 12 -26.50 -8.25 -8.15
C GLN A 12 -27.08 -7.25 -9.15
N LEU A 13 -26.38 -6.14 -9.42
CA LEU A 13 -26.83 -5.11 -10.36
C LEU A 13 -26.46 -5.46 -11.82
N PRO A 14 -27.32 -5.10 -12.79
CA PRO A 14 -26.95 -5.03 -14.19
C PRO A 14 -25.75 -4.08 -14.42
N PRO A 15 -24.93 -4.28 -15.47
CA PRO A 15 -23.70 -3.52 -15.70
C PRO A 15 -23.87 -1.99 -15.69
N THR A 16 -24.98 -1.49 -16.21
CA THR A 16 -25.27 -0.04 -16.24
C THR A 16 -25.47 0.55 -14.84
N LEU A 17 -26.26 -0.13 -14.00
CA LEU A 17 -26.52 0.30 -12.62
C LEU A 17 -25.33 0.03 -11.70
N HIS A 18 -24.54 -1.00 -12.01
CA HIS A 18 -23.33 -1.35 -11.31
C HIS A 18 -22.35 -0.17 -11.27
N ASP A 19 -22.07 0.43 -12.43
CA ASP A 19 -21.08 1.50 -12.53
C ASP A 19 -21.55 2.78 -11.84
N GLN A 20 -22.83 3.14 -11.99
CA GLN A 20 -23.45 4.28 -11.29
C GLN A 20 -23.40 4.11 -9.76
N ALA A 21 -23.83 2.95 -9.25
CA ALA A 21 -23.77 2.66 -7.82
C ALA A 21 -22.32 2.64 -7.31
N PHE A 22 -21.39 2.12 -8.10
CA PHE A 22 -19.97 2.08 -7.75
C PHE A 22 -19.38 3.49 -7.58
N ASP A 23 -19.74 4.45 -8.42
CA ASP A 23 -19.25 5.83 -8.32
C ASP A 23 -19.78 6.58 -7.09
N LEU A 24 -21.00 6.22 -6.66
CA LEU A 24 -21.66 6.75 -5.47
C LEU A 24 -21.24 6.06 -4.16
N ARG A 25 -20.38 5.02 -4.20
CA ARG A 25 -19.91 4.25 -3.02
C ARG A 25 -19.33 5.09 -1.88
N ARG A 26 -18.90 6.33 -2.15
CA ARG A 26 -18.36 7.25 -1.15
C ARG A 26 -19.41 7.73 -0.15
N TYR A 27 -20.68 7.83 -0.57
CA TYR A 27 -21.79 8.31 0.26
C TYR A 27 -22.39 7.23 1.15
N THR A 28 -22.09 5.95 0.89
CA THR A 28 -22.57 4.85 1.76
C THR A 28 -21.79 4.71 3.05
N ARG A 29 -20.68 5.45 3.20
CA ARG A 29 -19.86 5.55 4.41
C ARG A 29 -20.50 6.45 5.44
N ASP A 30 -20.19 6.18 6.70
CA ASP A 30 -20.65 6.98 7.82
C ASP A 30 -20.06 8.41 7.74
N THR A 31 -20.94 9.41 7.86
CA THR A 31 -20.63 10.83 7.69
C THR A 31 -21.55 11.67 8.58
N GLY A 32 -21.05 12.79 9.08
CA GLY A 32 -21.84 13.76 9.87
C GLY A 32 -22.68 14.73 9.04
N CYS A 33 -22.68 14.61 7.70
CA CYS A 33 -23.45 15.48 6.82
C CYS A 33 -24.80 14.85 6.44
N GLY A 34 -25.90 15.57 6.69
CA GLY A 34 -27.26 15.13 6.37
C GLY A 34 -27.51 14.92 4.86
N ASP A 35 -26.90 15.72 3.99
CA ASP A 35 -27.09 15.59 2.54
C ASP A 35 -26.32 14.40 1.97
N CYS A 36 -25.11 14.15 2.47
CA CYS A 36 -24.40 12.90 2.14
C CYS A 36 -25.08 11.66 2.71
N HIS A 37 -25.76 11.79 3.85
CA HIS A 37 -26.59 10.71 4.39
C HIS A 37 -27.78 10.43 3.46
N ARG A 38 -28.46 11.47 2.96
CA ARG A 38 -29.55 11.35 1.98
C ARG A 38 -29.11 10.67 0.68
N VAL A 39 -27.97 11.06 0.12
CA VAL A 39 -27.38 10.36 -1.05
C VAL A 39 -27.05 8.90 -0.70
N GLY A 40 -26.44 8.66 0.46
CA GLY A 40 -26.09 7.33 0.93
C GLY A 40 -27.29 6.42 1.15
N ASP A 41 -28.41 6.96 1.62
CA ASP A 41 -29.66 6.23 1.83
C ASP A 41 -30.33 5.89 0.49
N ALA A 42 -30.36 6.82 -0.47
CA ALA A 42 -30.87 6.54 -1.82
C ALA A 42 -30.08 5.39 -2.49
N VAL A 43 -28.75 5.40 -2.38
CA VAL A 43 -27.90 4.30 -2.88
C VAL A 43 -28.18 2.98 -2.17
N ARG A 44 -28.37 2.99 -0.84
CA ARG A 44 -28.70 1.78 -0.08
C ARG A 44 -30.07 1.23 -0.46
N LEU A 45 -31.06 2.11 -0.64
CA LEU A 45 -32.40 1.74 -1.09
C LEU A 45 -32.38 1.17 -2.51
N ALA A 46 -31.56 1.73 -3.41
CA ALA A 46 -31.39 1.19 -4.76
C ALA A 46 -30.83 -0.23 -4.74
N LEU A 47 -29.82 -0.48 -3.90
CA LEU A 47 -29.24 -1.82 -3.71
C LEU A 47 -30.23 -2.80 -3.08
N THR A 48 -31.09 -2.33 -2.17
CA THR A 48 -32.18 -3.14 -1.62
C THR A 48 -33.25 -3.42 -2.66
N ALA A 49 -33.64 -2.46 -3.50
CA ALA A 49 -34.60 -2.67 -4.58
C ALA A 49 -34.08 -3.70 -5.61
N ALA A 50 -32.81 -3.57 -6.01
CA ALA A 50 -32.17 -4.55 -6.89
C ALA A 50 -32.08 -5.96 -6.28
N HIS A 51 -31.95 -6.07 -4.96
CA HIS A 51 -32.00 -7.37 -4.28
C HIS A 51 -33.35 -8.08 -4.41
N TYR A 52 -34.43 -7.32 -4.64
CA TYR A 52 -35.79 -7.82 -4.89
C TYR A 52 -36.18 -7.77 -6.37
N ASP A 53 -35.19 -7.67 -7.28
CA ASP A 53 -35.39 -7.58 -8.74
C ASP A 53 -36.21 -6.36 -9.21
N GLU A 54 -36.35 -5.32 -8.38
CA GLU A 54 -37.05 -4.06 -8.66
C GLU A 54 -36.12 -3.06 -9.37
N PHE A 55 -35.64 -3.40 -10.57
CA PHE A 55 -34.60 -2.64 -11.27
C PHE A 55 -35.05 -1.24 -11.75
N THR A 56 -36.34 -1.05 -12.05
CA THR A 56 -36.89 0.28 -12.39
C THR A 56 -36.75 1.22 -11.20
N SER A 57 -37.17 0.76 -10.02
CA SER A 57 -37.03 1.47 -8.76
C SER A 57 -35.56 1.71 -8.39
N ALA A 58 -34.68 0.73 -8.63
CA ALA A 58 -33.24 0.88 -8.42
C ALA A 58 -32.62 1.95 -9.33
N THR A 59 -33.10 2.06 -10.58
CA THR A 59 -32.67 3.09 -11.53
C THR A 59 -33.08 4.48 -11.05
N ASP A 60 -34.37 4.68 -10.74
CA ASP A 60 -34.88 5.97 -10.27
C ASP A 60 -34.18 6.45 -8.98
N LEU A 61 -33.85 5.52 -8.09
CA LEU A 61 -33.12 5.79 -6.85
C LEU A 61 -31.65 6.15 -7.08
N LEU A 62 -30.99 5.56 -8.08
CA LEU A 62 -29.61 5.90 -8.45
C LEU A 62 -29.56 7.25 -9.18
N ASP A 63 -30.49 7.52 -10.09
CA ASP A 63 -30.60 8.81 -10.79
C ASP A 63 -30.87 9.94 -9.79
N SER A 64 -31.76 9.70 -8.81
CA SER A 64 -32.01 10.64 -7.71
C SER A 64 -30.77 10.85 -6.85
N ALA A 65 -30.00 9.79 -6.58
CA ALA A 65 -28.76 9.87 -5.82
C ALA A 65 -27.66 10.65 -6.58
N GLU A 66 -27.58 10.52 -7.91
CA GLU A 66 -26.68 11.30 -8.76
C GLU A 66 -27.07 12.78 -8.77
N LEU A 67 -28.35 13.09 -8.92
CA LEU A 67 -28.86 14.47 -8.87
C LEU A 67 -28.52 15.12 -7.52
N LEU A 68 -28.83 14.46 -6.41
CA LEU A 68 -28.51 14.94 -5.06
C LEU A 68 -27.00 15.08 -4.84
N ALA A 69 -26.19 14.19 -5.42
CA ALA A 69 -24.73 14.27 -5.34
C ALA A 69 -24.16 15.42 -6.18
N ALA A 70 -24.79 15.76 -7.31
CA ALA A 70 -24.42 16.86 -8.18
C ALA A 70 -24.79 18.22 -7.58
N GLU A 71 -25.96 18.33 -6.94
CA GLU A 71 -26.38 19.51 -6.19
C GLU A 71 -25.51 19.75 -4.95
N HIS A 72 -25.05 18.67 -4.31
CA HIS A 72 -24.23 18.73 -3.10
C HIS A 72 -22.72 18.90 -3.38
N THR A 73 -22.35 20.10 -3.82
CA THR A 73 -20.96 20.44 -4.18
C THR A 73 -20.05 20.68 -2.96
N GLU A 74 -20.61 20.98 -1.79
CA GLU A 74 -19.85 21.24 -0.55
C GLU A 74 -19.00 20.03 -0.12
N HIS A 75 -19.42 18.83 -0.51
CA HIS A 75 -18.74 17.57 -0.21
C HIS A 75 -18.26 16.81 -1.45
N ALA A 76 -18.53 17.32 -2.66
CA ALA A 76 -17.95 16.82 -3.90
C ALA A 76 -16.40 16.81 -3.87
N GLY A 77 -15.79 17.69 -3.06
CA GLY A 77 -14.36 17.66 -2.71
C GLY A 77 -14.05 17.53 -1.22
N ARG A 78 -15.04 17.58 -0.30
CA ARG A 78 -14.82 17.63 1.15
C ARG A 78 -15.97 17.04 1.99
N ILE A 79 -16.05 15.71 2.14
CA ILE A 79 -16.18 15.16 3.50
C ILE A 79 -14.74 14.91 3.98
N GLY A 80 -14.10 15.84 4.69
CA GLY A 80 -14.69 17.00 5.34
C GLY A 80 -13.73 18.13 5.69
N PRO A 81 -14.23 19.11 6.46
CA PRO A 81 -13.46 20.00 7.33
C PRO A 81 -13.23 19.29 8.69
N ALA A 82 -12.12 19.38 9.42
CA ALA A 82 -11.12 20.42 9.68
C ALA A 82 -11.65 21.60 10.54
N ARG A 83 -11.11 21.72 11.76
CA ARG A 83 -10.42 22.97 12.14
C ARG A 83 -8.93 22.64 12.15
N GLN A 84 -7.98 23.47 11.75
CA GLN A 84 -7.87 24.71 11.00
C GLN A 84 -6.35 24.75 10.70
N GLY A 85 -5.93 25.18 9.51
CA GLY A 85 -4.50 25.42 9.23
C GLY A 85 -3.99 24.83 7.92
N SER A 86 -4.13 25.64 6.87
CA SER A 86 -3.34 25.72 5.62
C SER A 86 -2.88 24.43 4.91
N GLY A 87 -3.50 24.23 3.73
CA GLY A 87 -2.83 23.70 2.54
C GLY A 87 -2.97 22.19 2.34
N CYS A 88 -3.81 21.76 1.40
CA CYS A 88 -3.71 20.43 0.80
C CYS A 88 -4.48 20.34 -0.52
N GLY A 89 -3.73 20.12 -1.60
CA GLY A 89 -4.24 19.59 -2.87
C GLY A 89 -4.72 18.13 -2.75
N PRO A 90 -4.91 17.44 -3.88
CA PRO A 90 -5.68 16.20 -3.97
C PRO A 90 -5.12 15.12 -3.05
N ARG A 91 -5.98 14.47 -2.25
CA ARG A 91 -5.56 13.45 -1.27
C ARG A 91 -5.29 12.13 -2.01
N PRO A 92 -4.04 11.64 -2.05
CA PRO A 92 -3.70 10.39 -2.72
C PRO A 92 -4.35 9.19 -2.01
N ASP A 93 -4.58 8.12 -2.78
CA ASP A 93 -5.01 6.80 -2.31
C ASP A 93 -4.24 6.37 -1.05
N ARG A 94 -4.86 5.62 -0.13
CA ARG A 94 -4.23 5.17 1.13
C ARG A 94 -2.92 4.39 0.86
N ARG A 95 -2.81 3.73 -0.30
CA ARG A 95 -1.57 3.10 -0.82
C ARG A 95 -0.53 4.13 -1.29
N GLN A 96 -0.97 5.20 -1.93
CA GLN A 96 -0.14 6.35 -2.31
C GLN A 96 0.28 7.21 -1.10
N ARG A 97 -0.39 7.09 0.08
CA ARG A 97 0.04 7.85 1.27
C ARG A 97 1.33 7.35 1.90
N SER A 98 1.65 6.07 1.70
CA SER A 98 2.87 5.39 2.15
C SER A 98 3.95 5.34 1.08
N ARG A 99 3.69 5.84 -0.13
CA ARG A 99 4.63 5.81 -1.25
C ARG A 99 4.87 7.22 -1.76
N GLY A 100 6.01 7.46 -2.37
CA GLY A 100 6.33 8.74 -2.97
C GLY A 100 7.38 8.58 -4.05
N ARG A 101 7.67 9.69 -4.72
CA ARG A 101 8.72 9.75 -5.73
C ARG A 101 9.47 11.07 -5.63
N VAL A 102 10.79 11.01 -5.69
CA VAL A 102 11.64 12.17 -5.94
C VAL A 102 11.75 12.34 -7.46
N VAL A 103 10.97 13.26 -8.03
CA VAL A 103 10.80 13.41 -9.49
C VAL A 103 12.11 13.72 -10.22
N ARG A 104 13.09 14.34 -9.53
CA ARG A 104 14.41 14.66 -10.09
C ARG A 104 15.12 13.44 -10.70
N TRP A 105 14.91 12.26 -10.12
CA TRP A 105 15.56 11.02 -10.53
C TRP A 105 14.66 10.16 -11.42
N ALA A 106 13.51 10.70 -11.84
CA ALA A 106 12.64 10.03 -12.80
C ALA A 106 13.35 9.96 -14.16
N GLY A 107 13.58 8.74 -14.67
CA GLY A 107 14.19 8.52 -15.98
C GLY A 107 15.71 8.31 -15.97
N THR A 108 16.34 8.11 -14.81
CA THR A 108 17.74 7.65 -14.76
C THR A 108 17.86 6.32 -15.51
N SER A 109 18.67 6.30 -16.57
CA SER A 109 18.82 5.16 -17.51
C SER A 109 19.72 4.02 -17.00
N ALA A 110 20.08 4.03 -15.71
CA ALA A 110 20.88 2.98 -15.11
C ALA A 110 20.02 1.75 -14.76
N PRO A 111 20.61 0.53 -14.70
CA PRO A 111 19.94 -0.61 -14.09
C PRO A 111 19.39 -0.21 -12.72
N LEU A 112 18.12 -0.49 -12.47
CA LEU A 112 17.51 -0.07 -11.22
C LEU A 112 18.13 -0.83 -10.05
N VAL A 113 18.61 -0.05 -9.09
CA VAL A 113 18.96 -0.56 -7.76
C VAL A 113 17.89 -0.09 -6.77
N ALA A 114 17.37 -1.04 -6.00
CA ALA A 114 16.45 -0.81 -4.91
C ALA A 114 17.03 -1.35 -3.61
N ALA A 115 16.72 -0.73 -2.48
CA ALA A 115 17.01 -1.26 -1.15
C ALA A 115 15.73 -1.40 -0.35
N THR A 116 15.65 -2.42 0.49
CA THR A 116 14.52 -2.67 1.37
C THR A 116 15.01 -2.91 2.78
N ASP A 117 14.26 -2.45 3.77
CA ASP A 117 14.59 -2.67 5.18
C ASP A 117 13.33 -2.76 6.05
N ALA A 118 13.46 -3.41 7.21
CA ALA A 118 12.44 -3.50 8.24
C ALA A 118 12.98 -3.19 9.65
N SER A 119 12.22 -2.38 10.39
CA SER A 119 12.55 -2.01 11.75
C SER A 119 11.47 -2.42 12.74
N TRP A 120 11.91 -2.95 13.89
CA TRP A 120 11.02 -3.46 14.93
C TRP A 120 11.40 -2.99 16.33
N LYS A 121 10.42 -2.55 17.12
CA LYS A 121 10.60 -2.21 18.54
C LYS A 121 9.30 -2.41 19.31
N GLY A 122 9.35 -3.16 20.40
CA GLY A 122 8.17 -3.48 21.20
C GLY A 122 7.08 -4.15 20.35
N ARG A 123 5.93 -3.47 20.21
CA ARG A 123 4.77 -3.93 19.43
C ARG A 123 4.59 -3.20 18.09
N ALA A 124 5.53 -2.32 17.73
CA ALA A 124 5.49 -1.55 16.49
C ALA A 124 6.57 -2.02 15.52
N GLY A 125 6.20 -2.05 14.24
CA GLY A 125 7.10 -2.30 13.12
C GLY A 125 6.95 -1.27 12.03
N GLY A 126 8.00 -1.12 11.23
CA GLY A 126 8.00 -0.36 9.99
C GLY A 126 8.75 -1.13 8.92
N ILE A 127 8.27 -1.06 7.69
CA ILE A 127 8.97 -1.56 6.51
C ILE A 127 9.12 -0.42 5.51
N ALA A 128 10.18 -0.45 4.72
CA ALA A 128 10.41 0.55 3.71
C ALA A 128 11.18 0.02 2.50
N TYR A 129 11.12 0.79 1.41
CA TYR A 129 11.99 0.63 0.26
C TYR A 129 12.37 1.99 -0.33
N VAL A 130 13.52 2.04 -1.00
CA VAL A 130 13.97 3.16 -1.82
C VAL A 130 14.56 2.61 -3.11
N VAL A 131 14.28 3.25 -4.23
CA VAL A 131 14.77 2.90 -5.56
C VAL A 131 15.56 4.08 -6.12
N SER A 132 16.64 3.76 -6.83
CA SER A 132 17.54 4.71 -7.50
C SER A 132 16.84 5.68 -8.48
N ASP A 133 15.66 5.34 -9.01
CA ASP A 133 14.83 6.21 -9.87
C ASP A 133 13.90 7.17 -9.10
N GLY A 134 14.11 7.26 -7.79
CA GLY A 134 13.38 8.16 -6.91
C GLY A 134 12.15 7.55 -6.25
N HIS A 135 11.70 6.34 -6.61
CA HIS A 135 10.57 5.73 -5.92
C HIS A 135 10.94 5.34 -4.49
N TYR A 136 10.02 5.56 -3.57
CA TYR A 136 10.17 5.10 -2.19
C TYR A 136 8.84 4.76 -1.58
N GLY A 137 8.88 3.98 -0.51
CA GLY A 137 7.71 3.73 0.32
C GLY A 137 8.07 3.37 1.74
N LEU A 138 7.16 3.66 2.66
CA LEU A 138 7.27 3.32 4.07
C LEU A 138 5.89 3.00 4.67
N ARG A 139 5.80 1.92 5.43
CA ARG A 139 4.53 1.44 6.01
C ARG A 139 4.74 0.93 7.43
N GLY A 140 4.04 1.55 8.38
CA GLY A 140 4.03 1.11 9.77
C GLY A 140 2.98 0.03 10.02
N ARG A 141 3.27 -0.91 10.92
CA ARG A 141 2.32 -1.91 11.42
C ARG A 141 2.46 -2.11 12.93
N GLY A 142 1.41 -2.66 13.54
CA GLY A 142 1.45 -3.12 14.92
C GLY A 142 1.30 -4.64 15.02
N THR A 143 1.52 -5.18 16.21
CA THR A 143 1.14 -6.55 16.57
C THR A 143 -0.21 -6.60 17.24
N GLY A 144 -0.95 -7.68 16.96
CA GLY A 144 -2.17 -8.04 17.67
C GLY A 144 -2.18 -9.52 18.00
N ARG A 145 -3.21 -9.98 18.72
CA ARG A 145 -3.38 -11.38 19.14
C ARG A 145 -3.38 -12.39 17.98
N LEU A 146 -3.68 -11.92 16.77
CA LEU A 146 -3.73 -12.72 15.53
C LEU A 146 -2.64 -12.33 14.53
N ASP A 147 -1.50 -11.80 14.99
CA ASP A 147 -0.41 -11.43 14.08
C ASP A 147 0.11 -12.68 13.31
N PRO A 148 -0.06 -12.75 11.98
CA PRO A 148 0.28 -13.93 11.19
C PRO A 148 1.79 -14.13 10.98
N THR A 149 2.60 -13.22 11.53
CA THR A 149 4.06 -13.15 11.35
C THR A 149 4.81 -14.22 12.15
N GLY A 150 4.20 -14.80 13.19
CA GLY A 150 4.82 -15.86 14.00
C GLY A 150 5.99 -15.37 14.85
N ALA A 151 6.91 -16.29 15.19
CA ALA A 151 8.10 -16.01 16.01
C ALA A 151 9.20 -15.27 15.24
N SER A 152 9.30 -15.49 13.91
CA SER A 152 10.32 -14.89 13.03
C SER A 152 9.93 -13.48 12.56
N ARG A 153 9.58 -12.58 13.50
CA ARG A 153 8.95 -11.29 13.16
C ARG A 153 9.78 -10.40 12.25
N VAL A 154 11.05 -10.22 12.60
CA VAL A 154 11.99 -9.38 11.85
C VAL A 154 12.13 -9.92 10.43
N LEU A 155 12.51 -11.20 10.29
CA LEU A 155 12.65 -11.86 8.99
C LEU A 155 11.41 -11.75 8.10
N VAL A 156 10.21 -11.96 8.65
CA VAL A 156 8.97 -11.86 7.85
C VAL A 156 8.72 -10.42 7.41
N ASP A 157 9.08 -9.42 8.21
CA ASP A 157 8.94 -8.03 7.81
C ASP A 157 10.00 -7.58 6.80
N GLU A 158 11.23 -8.12 6.85
CA GLU A 158 12.20 -7.96 5.75
C GLU A 158 11.61 -8.44 4.42
N LEU A 159 11.06 -9.66 4.42
CA LEU A 159 10.44 -10.23 3.22
C LEU A 159 9.20 -9.43 2.79
N ARG A 160 8.42 -8.88 3.73
CA ARG A 160 7.31 -7.97 3.40
C ARG A 160 7.79 -6.63 2.85
N ALA A 161 8.97 -6.15 3.21
CA ALA A 161 9.55 -4.95 2.62
C ALA A 161 9.82 -5.18 1.12
N VAL A 162 10.33 -6.36 0.76
CA VAL A 162 10.46 -6.79 -0.65
C VAL A 162 9.11 -6.87 -1.36
N GLU A 163 8.11 -7.51 -0.76
CA GLU A 163 6.76 -7.52 -1.35
C GLU A 163 6.19 -6.10 -1.54
N PHE A 164 6.47 -5.21 -0.59
CA PHE A 164 6.00 -3.83 -0.64
C PHE A 164 6.69 -3.02 -1.74
N LEU A 165 7.96 -3.32 -2.03
CA LEU A 165 8.69 -2.82 -3.20
C LEU A 165 8.10 -3.38 -4.50
N LEU A 166 7.95 -4.69 -4.63
CA LEU A 166 7.51 -5.32 -5.88
C LEU A 166 6.11 -4.87 -6.30
N THR A 167 5.23 -4.63 -5.34
CA THR A 167 3.87 -4.10 -5.61
C THR A 167 3.82 -2.59 -5.84
N ALA A 168 4.97 -1.89 -5.85
CA ALA A 168 5.06 -0.49 -6.23
C ALA A 168 5.06 -0.27 -7.75
N TYR A 169 5.33 -1.34 -8.50
CA TYR A 169 5.34 -1.36 -9.95
C TYR A 169 4.25 -2.31 -10.43
N ASP A 170 3.64 -2.03 -11.58
CA ASP A 170 2.77 -3.00 -12.26
C ASP A 170 3.61 -4.23 -12.66
N GLU A 171 4.81 -3.96 -13.16
CA GLU A 171 5.87 -4.94 -13.35
C GLU A 171 7.23 -4.31 -12.99
N MET A 172 7.99 -4.97 -12.12
CA MET A 172 9.34 -4.51 -11.79
C MET A 172 10.24 -4.60 -13.04
N PRO A 173 11.09 -3.61 -13.35
CA PRO A 173 11.98 -3.69 -14.50
C PRO A 173 12.96 -4.88 -14.42
N VAL A 174 13.25 -5.45 -15.58
CA VAL A 174 14.17 -6.59 -15.74
C VAL A 174 15.57 -6.21 -15.27
N GLY A 175 16.25 -7.12 -14.57
CA GLY A 175 17.61 -6.89 -14.08
C GLY A 175 17.70 -5.97 -12.87
N THR A 176 16.57 -5.60 -12.25
CA THR A 176 16.58 -4.79 -11.03
C THR A 176 17.35 -5.52 -9.92
N THR A 177 18.29 -4.82 -9.31
CA THR A 177 19.01 -5.31 -8.12
C THR A 177 18.28 -4.85 -6.86
N VAL A 178 17.91 -5.79 -5.99
CA VAL A 178 17.30 -5.54 -4.68
C VAL A 178 18.33 -5.84 -3.60
N LEU A 179 18.69 -4.81 -2.85
CA LEU A 179 19.66 -4.84 -1.76
C LEU A 179 18.93 -5.11 -0.43
N LEU A 180 19.50 -6.02 0.34
CA LEU A 180 19.05 -6.37 1.69
C LEU A 180 20.27 -6.55 2.61
N ASP A 181 20.13 -6.22 3.89
CA ASP A 181 21.14 -6.51 4.91
C ASP A 181 20.88 -7.83 5.66
N SER A 182 19.72 -8.45 5.43
CA SER A 182 19.32 -9.71 6.04
C SER A 182 19.69 -10.91 5.17
N LEU A 183 20.82 -11.56 5.48
CA LEU A 183 21.22 -12.84 4.86
C LEU A 183 20.14 -13.93 4.98
N SER A 184 19.35 -13.90 6.06
CA SER A 184 18.25 -14.84 6.23
C SER A 184 17.11 -14.59 5.23
N ALA A 185 16.78 -13.33 4.95
CA ALA A 185 15.79 -12.98 3.93
C ALA A 185 16.29 -13.36 2.53
N LEU A 186 17.55 -13.03 2.21
CA LEU A 186 18.20 -13.40 0.95
C LEU A 186 18.14 -14.89 0.66
N ARG A 187 18.41 -15.72 1.66
CA ARG A 187 18.30 -17.18 1.52
C ARG A 187 16.89 -17.63 1.12
N TYR A 188 15.83 -17.03 1.68
CA TYR A 188 14.46 -17.37 1.27
C TYR A 188 14.16 -16.91 -0.16
N LEU A 189 14.60 -15.71 -0.53
CA LEU A 189 14.41 -15.17 -1.88
C LEU A 189 15.07 -16.07 -2.93
N HIS A 190 16.31 -16.50 -2.71
CA HIS A 190 17.00 -17.41 -3.63
C HIS A 190 16.36 -18.80 -3.68
N ARG A 191 15.90 -19.35 -2.54
CA ARG A 191 15.16 -20.62 -2.54
C ARG A 191 13.87 -20.51 -3.35
N TRP A 192 13.15 -19.39 -3.25
CA TRP A 192 11.95 -19.15 -4.06
C TRP A 192 12.29 -18.98 -5.55
N GLN A 193 13.40 -18.31 -5.90
CA GLN A 193 13.90 -18.27 -7.29
C GLN A 193 14.24 -19.68 -7.81
N ALA A 194 14.72 -20.57 -6.95
CA ALA A 194 14.97 -21.97 -7.28
C ALA A 194 13.68 -22.84 -7.32
N GLY A 195 12.50 -22.24 -7.14
CA GLY A 195 11.21 -22.93 -7.21
C GLY A 195 10.70 -23.50 -5.88
N GLU A 196 11.44 -23.37 -4.77
CA GLU A 196 11.02 -23.86 -3.44
C GLU A 196 9.96 -22.96 -2.79
N THR A 197 8.87 -22.63 -3.49
CA THR A 197 7.84 -21.66 -3.04
C THR A 197 7.11 -22.06 -1.76
N GLY A 198 7.15 -23.35 -1.38
CA GLY A 198 6.64 -23.84 -0.10
C GLY A 198 7.54 -23.54 1.11
N ALA A 199 8.79 -23.11 0.89
CA ALA A 199 9.72 -22.79 1.97
C ALA A 199 9.32 -21.50 2.67
N MET A 200 8.76 -21.59 3.87
CA MET A 200 8.28 -20.42 4.63
C MET A 200 9.06 -20.24 5.93
N PRO A 201 9.23 -18.98 6.41
CA PRO A 201 9.81 -18.73 7.72
C PRO A 201 9.12 -19.50 8.84
N PRO A 202 9.87 -20.01 9.84
CA PRO A 202 9.27 -20.77 10.95
C PRO A 202 8.13 -20.03 11.64
N GLY A 203 7.01 -20.72 11.81
CA GLY A 203 5.82 -20.16 12.46
C GLY A 203 5.04 -19.14 11.62
N TYR A 204 5.39 -18.94 10.34
CA TYR A 204 4.59 -18.12 9.44
C TYR A 204 3.21 -18.75 9.21
N SER A 205 2.15 -17.98 9.45
CA SER A 205 0.78 -18.51 9.35
C SER A 205 0.30 -18.53 7.89
N LEU A 206 -0.06 -19.70 7.39
CA LEU A 206 -0.63 -19.89 6.05
C LEU A 206 -2.15 -19.67 5.96
N ARG A 207 -2.80 -19.28 7.06
CA ARG A 207 -4.25 -19.04 7.09
C ARG A 207 -4.69 -18.00 6.05
N GLN A 208 -5.87 -18.16 5.47
CA GLN A 208 -6.44 -17.17 4.55
C GLN A 208 -6.52 -15.78 5.22
N ARG A 209 -6.32 -14.71 4.45
CA ARG A 209 -6.39 -13.34 4.98
C ARG A 209 -7.77 -12.77 4.71
N ARG A 210 -8.28 -11.95 5.65
CA ARG A 210 -9.57 -11.26 5.50
C ARG A 210 -9.66 -10.37 4.24
N TRP A 211 -8.53 -9.90 3.75
CA TRP A 211 -8.43 -8.92 2.65
C TRP A 211 -7.58 -9.42 1.47
N SER A 212 -7.25 -10.72 1.43
CA SER A 212 -6.44 -11.33 0.36
C SER A 212 -6.61 -12.84 0.41
N ASP A 213 -6.85 -13.46 -0.74
CA ASP A 213 -7.00 -14.92 -0.82
C ASP A 213 -5.72 -15.67 -0.45
N GLN A 214 -4.57 -15.02 -0.59
CA GLN A 214 -3.27 -15.58 -0.20
C GLN A 214 -2.53 -14.76 0.88
N PRO A 215 -1.80 -15.43 1.79
CA PRO A 215 -0.78 -14.81 2.63
C PRO A 215 0.26 -14.01 1.84
N THR A 216 0.73 -12.88 2.39
CA THR A 216 1.73 -12.02 1.74
C THR A 216 2.98 -12.76 1.28
N LEU A 217 3.55 -13.65 2.12
CA LEU A 217 4.78 -14.35 1.74
C LEU A 217 4.54 -15.48 0.75
N VAL A 218 3.34 -16.07 0.73
CA VAL A 218 2.96 -17.05 -0.30
C VAL A 218 2.88 -16.35 -1.65
N ARG A 219 2.24 -15.19 -1.72
CA ARG A 219 2.22 -14.36 -2.94
C ARG A 219 3.62 -13.92 -3.35
N LEU A 220 4.44 -13.47 -2.41
CA LEU A 220 5.82 -13.07 -2.69
C LEU A 220 6.65 -14.24 -3.24
N ALA A 221 6.56 -15.41 -2.63
CA ALA A 221 7.27 -16.61 -3.10
C ALA A 221 6.87 -16.96 -4.54
N GLY A 222 5.57 -16.92 -4.84
CA GLY A 222 5.06 -17.09 -6.20
C GLY A 222 5.60 -16.03 -7.17
N GLN A 223 5.58 -14.75 -6.78
CA GLN A 223 6.12 -13.66 -7.61
C GLN A 223 7.61 -13.84 -7.88
N VAL A 224 8.41 -14.13 -6.86
CA VAL A 224 9.86 -14.28 -6.96
C VAL A 224 10.25 -15.50 -7.80
N ALA A 225 9.52 -16.60 -7.70
CA ALA A 225 9.76 -17.79 -8.52
C ALA A 225 9.62 -17.54 -10.04
N HIS A 226 8.79 -16.57 -10.43
CA HIS A 226 8.60 -16.18 -11.83
C HIS A 226 9.54 -15.05 -12.26
N ARG A 227 10.48 -14.63 -11.41
CA ARG A 227 11.39 -13.51 -11.65
C ARG A 227 12.86 -13.89 -11.43
N PRO A 228 13.41 -14.81 -12.26
CA PRO A 228 14.84 -15.14 -12.22
C PRO A 228 15.73 -13.97 -12.66
N ASP A 229 15.13 -12.96 -13.30
CA ASP A 229 15.78 -11.74 -13.75
C ASP A 229 16.04 -10.71 -12.64
N LEU A 230 15.41 -10.86 -11.47
CA LEU A 230 15.72 -10.02 -10.31
C LEU A 230 17.00 -10.49 -9.64
N VAL A 231 17.89 -9.55 -9.34
CA VAL A 231 19.13 -9.83 -8.61
C VAL A 231 18.92 -9.47 -7.15
N PHE A 232 19.06 -10.42 -6.24
CA PHE A 232 19.06 -10.16 -4.80
C PHE A 232 20.49 -10.15 -4.28
N ALA A 233 20.89 -9.04 -3.65
CA ALA A 233 22.27 -8.86 -3.19
C ALA A 233 22.33 -8.42 -1.72
N HIS A 234 23.37 -8.91 -1.04
CA HIS A 234 23.64 -8.52 0.34
C HIS A 234 24.44 -7.24 0.41
N VAL A 235 23.99 -6.31 1.24
CA VAL A 235 24.78 -5.16 1.68
C VAL A 235 25.00 -5.25 3.18
N LYS A 236 26.21 -4.92 3.65
CA LYS A 236 26.46 -4.88 5.08
C LYS A 236 25.63 -3.74 5.68
N GLY A 237 24.80 -4.04 6.69
CA GLY A 237 24.07 -3.02 7.44
C GLY A 237 25.02 -1.98 8.05
N HIS A 238 24.59 -0.73 8.07
CA HIS A 238 25.34 0.42 8.59
C HIS A 238 26.72 0.62 7.94
N SER A 239 26.87 0.21 6.67
CA SER A 239 28.11 0.40 5.91
C SER A 239 28.22 1.76 5.24
N GLY A 240 27.19 2.62 5.35
CA GLY A 240 27.11 3.87 4.61
C GLY A 240 26.61 3.71 3.18
N HIS A 241 26.06 2.54 2.82
CA HIS A 241 25.45 2.34 1.52
C HIS A 241 24.17 3.18 1.37
N ALA A 242 24.24 4.28 0.62
CA ALA A 242 23.22 5.34 0.62
C ALA A 242 21.76 4.85 0.48
N LEU A 243 21.46 3.96 -0.46
CA LEU A 243 20.10 3.42 -0.62
C LEU A 243 19.63 2.59 0.58
N ASN A 244 20.53 1.82 1.20
CA ASN A 244 20.20 0.98 2.34
C ASN A 244 19.97 1.81 3.59
N GLU A 245 20.84 2.80 3.85
CA GLU A 245 20.66 3.76 4.94
C GLU A 245 19.35 4.57 4.79
N ALA A 246 18.97 4.90 3.55
CA ALA A 246 17.69 5.54 3.28
C ALA A 246 16.51 4.63 3.64
N ALA A 247 16.56 3.35 3.24
CA ALA A 247 15.54 2.37 3.57
C ALA A 247 15.43 2.16 5.10
N ASP A 248 16.56 2.05 5.82
CA ASP A 248 16.59 1.97 7.29
C ASP A 248 15.97 3.19 7.96
N GLY A 249 16.39 4.39 7.55
CA GLY A 249 15.83 5.63 8.06
C GLY A 249 14.30 5.70 7.88
N LEU A 250 13.79 5.25 6.72
CA LEU A 250 12.35 5.19 6.44
C LEU A 250 11.63 4.12 7.27
N SER A 251 12.22 2.94 7.46
CA SER A 251 11.62 1.83 8.23
C SER A 251 11.49 2.26 9.71
N HIS A 252 12.53 2.90 10.26
CA HIS A 252 12.52 3.51 11.59
C HIS A 252 11.45 4.60 11.73
N MET A 253 11.31 5.45 10.72
CA MET A 253 10.30 6.51 10.70
C MET A 253 8.87 5.94 10.67
N ALA A 254 8.63 4.94 9.82
CA ALA A 254 7.34 4.25 9.74
C ALA A 254 6.95 3.56 11.04
N ARG A 255 7.91 2.93 11.73
CA ARG A 255 7.73 2.34 13.05
C ARG A 255 7.36 3.41 14.08
N ARG A 256 8.16 4.47 14.20
CA ARG A 256 7.94 5.55 15.19
C ARG A 256 6.59 6.23 15.02
N ARG A 257 6.11 6.38 13.78
CA ARG A 257 4.81 7.00 13.50
C ARG A 257 3.61 6.24 14.11
N ARG A 258 3.79 4.99 14.55
CA ARG A 258 2.78 4.21 15.29
C ARG A 258 2.59 4.69 16.72
N GLU A 259 3.62 5.27 17.31
CA GLU A 259 3.66 5.69 18.72
C GLU A 259 3.70 7.23 18.84
N GLU A 260 4.29 7.89 17.84
CA GLU A 260 4.49 9.33 17.82
C GLU A 260 3.64 9.99 16.71
N SER A 261 3.20 11.24 16.97
CA SER A 261 2.53 12.07 15.97
C SER A 261 3.53 13.06 15.36
N PHE A 262 3.78 12.92 14.06
CA PHE A 262 4.54 13.88 13.28
C PHE A 262 4.15 13.79 11.80
N ASP A 263 4.47 14.81 11.02
CA ASP A 263 4.27 14.75 9.58
C ASP A 263 5.34 13.86 8.93
N LEU A 264 4.88 12.73 8.41
CA LEU A 264 5.72 11.66 7.89
C LEU A 264 6.27 12.00 6.51
N ARG A 265 5.47 12.67 5.67
CA ARG A 265 5.77 12.73 4.24
C ARG A 265 6.91 13.68 3.88
N PRO A 266 6.93 14.94 4.34
CA PRO A 266 8.03 15.84 4.02
C PRO A 266 9.35 15.31 4.57
N ARG A 267 9.32 14.68 5.75
CA ARG A 267 10.50 14.04 6.36
C ARG A 267 11.00 12.86 5.54
N ALA A 268 10.11 11.95 5.12
CA ALA A 268 10.47 10.82 4.27
C ALA A 268 11.03 11.30 2.92
N HIS A 269 10.39 12.29 2.31
CA HIS A 269 10.85 12.86 1.04
C HIS A 269 12.24 13.48 1.15
N ALA A 270 12.47 14.35 2.15
CA ALA A 270 13.75 15.02 2.34
C ALA A 270 14.89 14.04 2.64
N LEU A 271 14.61 12.99 3.43
CA LEU A 271 15.57 11.93 3.72
C LEU A 271 15.95 11.17 2.44
N VAL A 272 14.97 10.73 1.66
CA VAL A 272 15.21 10.00 0.40
C VAL A 272 15.94 10.89 -0.60
N GLU A 273 15.56 12.15 -0.73
CA GLU A 273 16.22 13.08 -1.64
C GLU A 273 17.71 13.27 -1.28
N ALA A 274 18.04 13.37 0.01
CA ALA A 274 19.42 13.51 0.47
C ALA A 274 20.25 12.26 0.11
N PHE A 275 19.80 11.07 0.47
CA PHE A 275 20.53 9.83 0.16
C PHE A 275 20.59 9.51 -1.33
N LEU A 276 19.57 9.88 -2.12
CA LEU A 276 19.64 9.73 -3.58
C LEU A 276 20.64 10.69 -4.20
N ARG A 277 20.83 11.91 -3.65
CA ARG A 277 21.91 12.78 -4.08
C ARG A 277 23.27 12.14 -3.84
N ASP A 278 23.48 11.54 -2.66
CA ASP A 278 24.74 10.85 -2.35
C ASP A 278 24.95 9.62 -3.26
N TRP A 279 23.90 8.84 -3.51
CA TRP A 279 23.93 7.70 -4.42
C TRP A 279 24.34 8.10 -5.85
N HIS A 280 23.72 9.14 -6.40
CA HIS A 280 24.00 9.60 -7.77
C HIS A 280 25.27 10.45 -7.89
N ALA A 281 25.83 10.94 -6.77
CA ALA A 281 27.11 11.64 -6.73
C ALA A 281 28.31 10.69 -6.60
N ALA A 282 28.09 9.47 -6.09
CA ALA A 282 29.13 8.45 -6.03
C ALA A 282 29.50 8.01 -7.47
N PRO A 283 30.79 8.00 -7.83
CA PRO A 283 31.20 7.42 -9.11
C PRO A 283 30.79 5.94 -9.11
N THR A 284 30.06 5.51 -10.14
CA THR A 284 29.79 4.10 -10.38
C THR A 284 31.12 3.41 -10.65
N CYS A 285 31.62 2.68 -9.65
CA CYS A 285 32.77 1.78 -9.79
C CYS A 285 32.41 0.57 -10.66
#